data_AF-A0A7S0QUR6-F1
#
_entry.id   AF-A0A7S0QUR6-F1
#
_cell.length_a   1.000
_cell.length_b   1.000
_cell.length_c   1.000
_cell.angle_alpha   90.00
_cell.angle_beta   90.00
_cell.angle_gamma   90.00
#
_symmetry.space_group_name_H-M   'P 1'
#
loop_
_entity.id
_entity.type
_entity.pdbx_description
1 polymer ?
#
loop_
_entity_poly.entity_id
_entity_poly.type
_entity_poly.pdbx_seq_one_letter_code
_entity_poly.pdbx_strand_id
1 'polypeptide(L)'
;GRVAFAQAALEFRRWIFAKTTLYAHERQCWTPVGDRPLAEVPQLKELLAANQRNQCQMDAFVAECERQLCACLRADTLPSVALCDAIAVAKAKAVEDSIWFVNRLANEVGSYALMAGSGFDKRDFLIGCKFAEGDTRVLMQKIARDRMRQFGANKVSAAELAGQVDAETAQCAALAQALKQGGGAAA
;
A
#
# COMPACT_ATOMS: atom_id res chain seq x y z
N GLY A 1 16.00 0.59 4.81
CA GLY A 1 14.82 0.61 5.70
C GLY A 1 13.53 0.34 4.95
N ARG A 2 12.91 1.38 4.38
CA ARG A 2 11.54 1.32 3.81
C ARG A 2 11.25 0.20 2.79
N VAL A 3 12.15 -0.07 1.84
CA VAL A 3 12.00 -1.18 0.87
C VAL A 3 11.90 -2.53 1.58
N ALA A 4 12.76 -2.77 2.57
CA ALA A 4 12.74 -4.01 3.34
C ALA A 4 11.41 -4.17 4.11
N PHE A 5 10.87 -3.11 4.71
CA PHE A 5 9.55 -3.18 5.35
C PHE A 5 8.40 -3.42 4.36
N ALA A 6 8.50 -2.89 3.13
CA ALA A 6 7.55 -3.15 2.07
C ALA A 6 7.56 -4.64 1.68
N GLN A 7 8.75 -5.19 1.38
CA GLN A 7 8.94 -6.61 1.06
C GLN A 7 8.46 -7.50 2.21
N ALA A 8 8.85 -7.18 3.45
CA ALA A 8 8.48 -7.95 4.63
C ALA A 8 6.95 -8.02 4.84
N ALA A 9 6.23 -6.92 4.62
CA ALA A 9 4.77 -6.92 4.68
C ALA A 9 4.14 -7.78 3.58
N LEU A 10 4.66 -7.71 2.36
CA LEU A 10 4.19 -8.54 1.23
C LEU A 10 4.46 -10.03 1.47
N GLU A 11 5.62 -10.40 2.00
CA GLU A 11 5.94 -11.79 2.34
C GLU A 11 5.04 -12.33 3.46
N PHE A 12 4.81 -11.54 4.52
CA PHE A 12 3.89 -11.93 5.58
C PHE A 12 2.48 -12.18 5.04
N ARG A 13 1.99 -11.27 4.19
CA ARG A 13 0.71 -11.38 3.52
C ARG A 13 0.64 -12.62 2.63
N ARG A 14 1.68 -12.89 1.83
CA ARG A 14 1.75 -14.07 0.95
C ARG A 14 1.67 -15.36 1.76
N TRP A 15 2.43 -15.44 2.84
CA TRP A 15 2.45 -16.59 3.74
C TRP A 15 1.08 -16.86 4.36
N ILE A 16 0.43 -15.83 4.93
CA ILE A 16 -0.86 -16.03 5.60
C ILE A 16 -1.98 -16.36 4.62
N PHE A 17 -1.98 -15.77 3.41
CA PHE A 17 -2.93 -16.12 2.35
C PHE A 17 -2.72 -17.55 1.86
N ALA A 18 -1.48 -17.98 1.62
CA ALA A 18 -1.19 -19.35 1.20
C ALA A 18 -1.69 -20.36 2.24
N LYS A 19 -1.35 -20.15 3.51
CA LYS A 19 -1.78 -21.02 4.62
C LYS A 19 -3.30 -21.06 4.78
N THR A 20 -3.94 -19.90 4.72
CA THR A 20 -5.41 -19.80 4.86
C THR A 20 -6.14 -20.39 3.65
N THR A 21 -5.56 -20.30 2.46
CA THR A 21 -6.12 -20.90 1.23
C THR A 21 -6.17 -22.41 1.34
N LEU A 22 -5.10 -23.06 1.85
CA LEU A 22 -5.08 -24.50 2.12
C LEU A 22 -6.21 -24.89 3.09
N TYR A 23 -6.33 -24.19 4.22
CA TYR A 23 -7.42 -24.41 5.17
C TYR A 23 -8.81 -24.23 4.52
N ALA A 24 -8.99 -23.18 3.72
CA ALA A 24 -10.27 -22.86 3.09
C ALA A 24 -10.70 -23.92 2.05
N HIS A 25 -9.75 -24.60 1.39
CA HIS A 25 -10.06 -25.70 0.48
C HIS A 25 -10.45 -26.98 1.24
N GLU A 26 -9.86 -27.23 2.40
CA GLU A 26 -10.16 -28.41 3.23
C GLU A 26 -11.48 -28.26 4.00
N ARG A 27 -11.80 -27.03 4.43
CA ARG A 27 -12.99 -26.75 5.24
C ARG A 27 -14.26 -26.79 4.40
N GLN A 28 -15.11 -27.77 4.66
CA GLN A 28 -16.46 -27.82 4.10
C GLN A 28 -17.40 -26.84 4.82
N CYS A 29 -18.21 -26.15 4.04
CA CYS A 29 -19.25 -25.22 4.47
C CYS A 29 -20.59 -25.69 3.92
N TRP A 30 -21.58 -25.72 4.80
CA TRP A 30 -22.93 -26.06 4.43
C TRP A 30 -23.54 -24.98 3.53
N THR A 31 -24.26 -25.40 2.49
CA THR A 31 -25.17 -24.53 1.73
C THR A 31 -26.51 -25.23 1.48
N PRO A 32 -27.57 -24.48 1.09
CA PRO A 32 -28.86 -25.07 0.76
C PRO A 32 -28.82 -26.09 -0.39
N VAL A 33 -27.78 -26.06 -1.23
CA VAL A 33 -27.61 -26.97 -2.38
C VAL A 33 -26.58 -28.08 -2.13
N GLY A 34 -26.04 -28.18 -0.92
CA GLY A 34 -25.02 -29.15 -0.53
C GLY A 34 -23.78 -28.51 0.09
N ASP A 35 -22.85 -29.34 0.54
CA ASP A 35 -21.59 -28.87 1.10
C ASP A 35 -20.65 -28.40 -0.02
N ARG A 36 -19.92 -27.31 0.23
CA ARG A 36 -18.87 -26.77 -0.65
C ARG A 36 -17.66 -26.35 0.17
N PRO A 37 -16.45 -26.33 -0.41
CA PRO A 37 -15.29 -25.74 0.25
C PRO A 37 -15.51 -24.25 0.59
N LEU A 38 -15.00 -23.82 1.73
CA LEU A 38 -15.01 -22.41 2.15
C LEU A 38 -14.36 -21.53 1.08
N ALA A 39 -13.29 -21.99 0.43
CA ALA A 39 -12.59 -21.29 -0.66
C ALA A 39 -13.50 -20.95 -1.84
N GLU A 40 -14.60 -21.69 -2.04
CA GLU A 40 -15.51 -21.39 -3.13
C GLU A 40 -16.48 -20.26 -2.80
N VAL A 41 -16.73 -19.97 -1.51
CA VAL A 41 -17.68 -18.93 -1.07
C VAL A 41 -17.38 -17.61 -1.81
N PRO A 42 -18.38 -16.95 -2.43
CA PRO A 42 -18.12 -15.87 -3.39
C PRO A 42 -17.25 -14.74 -2.85
N GLN A 43 -17.46 -14.36 -1.59
CA GLN A 43 -16.72 -13.30 -0.90
C GLN A 43 -15.24 -13.66 -0.73
N LEU A 44 -14.95 -14.88 -0.24
CA LEU A 44 -13.58 -15.34 -0.07
C LEU A 44 -12.89 -15.55 -1.42
N LYS A 45 -13.59 -16.14 -2.40
CA LYS A 45 -13.06 -16.35 -3.75
C LYS A 45 -12.63 -15.04 -4.40
N GLU A 46 -13.47 -14.00 -4.33
CA GLU A 46 -13.12 -12.67 -4.84
C GLU A 46 -11.96 -12.05 -4.06
N LEU A 47 -11.93 -12.21 -2.73
CA LEU A 47 -10.83 -11.71 -1.90
C LEU A 47 -9.49 -12.34 -2.29
N LEU A 48 -9.44 -13.65 -2.53
CA LEU A 48 -8.24 -14.35 -2.98
C LEU A 48 -7.77 -13.84 -4.36
N ALA A 49 -8.70 -13.65 -5.29
CA ALA A 49 -8.40 -13.13 -6.63
C ALA A 49 -7.95 -11.66 -6.61
N ALA A 50 -8.60 -10.82 -5.81
CA ALA A 50 -8.21 -9.42 -5.59
C ALA A 50 -6.83 -9.34 -4.92
N ASN A 51 -6.57 -10.22 -3.95
CA ASN A 51 -5.27 -10.32 -3.29
C ASN A 51 -4.16 -10.61 -4.30
N GLN A 52 -4.34 -11.63 -5.14
CA GLN A 52 -3.35 -12.03 -6.13
C GLN A 52 -3.04 -10.90 -7.12
N ARG A 53 -4.07 -10.22 -7.66
CA ARG A 53 -3.90 -9.09 -8.58
C ARG A 53 -3.10 -7.95 -7.94
N ASN A 54 -3.49 -7.53 -6.73
CA ASN A 54 -2.81 -6.45 -6.01
C ASN A 54 -1.38 -6.85 -5.62
N GLN A 55 -1.16 -8.09 -5.20
CA GLN A 55 0.16 -8.59 -4.83
C GLN A 55 1.12 -8.58 -6.02
N CYS A 56 0.71 -9.06 -7.20
CA CYS A 56 1.54 -9.00 -8.41
C CYS A 56 1.95 -7.55 -8.77
N GLN A 57 1.02 -6.60 -8.66
CA GLN A 57 1.30 -5.19 -8.94
C GLN A 57 2.30 -4.61 -7.92
N MET A 58 2.10 -4.89 -6.64
CA MET A 58 2.98 -4.40 -5.58
C MET A 58 4.36 -5.05 -5.62
N ASP A 59 4.45 -6.35 -5.92
CA ASP A 59 5.73 -7.06 -6.08
C ASP A 59 6.55 -6.43 -7.21
N ALA A 60 5.93 -6.17 -8.37
CA ALA A 60 6.60 -5.51 -9.49
C ALA A 60 7.08 -4.09 -9.13
N PHE A 61 6.24 -3.32 -8.45
CA PHE A 61 6.58 -1.94 -8.05
C PHE A 61 7.70 -1.88 -7.02
N VAL A 62 7.66 -2.74 -5.99
CA VAL A 62 8.70 -2.82 -4.95
C VAL A 62 10.01 -3.32 -5.54
N ALA A 63 9.96 -4.32 -6.43
CA ALA A 63 11.15 -4.83 -7.12
C ALA A 63 11.83 -3.75 -7.98
N GLU A 64 11.05 -2.92 -8.66
CA GLU A 64 11.61 -1.80 -9.43
C GLU A 64 12.25 -0.73 -8.53
N CYS A 65 11.61 -0.39 -7.41
CA CYS A 65 12.19 0.50 -6.41
C CYS A 65 13.51 -0.05 -5.84
N GLU A 66 13.55 -1.33 -5.51
CA GLU A 66 14.76 -2.02 -5.04
C GLU A 66 15.85 -2.01 -6.10
N ARG A 67 15.53 -2.32 -7.36
CA ARG A 67 16.48 -2.33 -8.48
C ARG A 67 17.14 -0.97 -8.66
N GLN A 68 16.35 0.11 -8.68
CA GLN A 68 16.88 1.47 -8.81
C GLN A 68 17.71 1.87 -7.59
N LEU A 69 17.23 1.56 -6.38
CA LEU A 69 17.98 1.84 -5.15
C LEU A 69 19.33 1.10 -5.14
N CYS A 70 19.36 -0.17 -5.54
CA CYS A 70 20.58 -0.94 -5.64
C CYS A 70 21.56 -0.34 -6.65
N ALA A 71 21.07 0.17 -7.78
CA ALA A 71 21.91 0.86 -8.76
C ALA A 71 22.55 2.12 -8.14
N CYS A 72 21.79 2.93 -7.42
CA CYS A 72 22.31 4.11 -6.71
C CYS A 72 23.38 3.72 -5.68
N LEU A 73 23.10 2.72 -4.85
CA LEU A 73 24.02 2.25 -3.80
C LEU A 73 25.33 1.70 -4.37
N ARG A 74 25.29 0.92 -5.46
CA ARG A 74 26.51 0.40 -6.11
C ARG A 74 27.34 1.48 -6.77
N ALA A 75 26.69 2.53 -7.26
CA ALA A 75 27.36 3.68 -7.87
C ALA A 75 27.80 4.74 -6.84
N ASP A 76 27.53 4.53 -5.54
CA ASP A 76 27.74 5.50 -4.46
C ASP A 76 27.09 6.87 -4.76
N THR A 77 25.87 6.83 -5.32
CA THR A 77 25.09 8.02 -5.68
C THR A 77 23.85 8.14 -4.81
N LEU A 78 23.45 9.38 -4.54
CA LEU A 78 22.20 9.65 -3.82
C LEU A 78 20.98 9.36 -4.72
N PRO A 79 19.94 8.68 -4.19
CA PRO A 79 18.68 8.52 -4.90
C PRO A 79 18.05 9.86 -5.29
N SER A 80 17.39 9.90 -6.45
CA SER A 80 16.61 11.07 -6.86
C SER A 80 15.41 11.30 -5.93
N VAL A 81 14.87 12.53 -5.94
CA VAL A 81 13.64 12.86 -5.18
C VAL A 81 12.48 11.96 -5.61
N ALA A 82 12.34 11.72 -6.91
CA ALA A 82 11.30 10.85 -7.45
C ALA A 82 11.44 9.40 -6.95
N LEU A 83 12.67 8.87 -6.87
CA LEU A 83 12.92 7.54 -6.32
C LEU A 83 12.65 7.48 -4.81
N CYS A 84 13.00 8.53 -4.06
CA CYS A 84 12.69 8.63 -2.64
C CYS A 84 11.18 8.61 -2.36
N ASP A 85 10.41 9.34 -3.17
CA ASP A 85 8.94 9.35 -3.12
C ASP A 85 8.39 7.97 -3.48
N ALA A 86 8.87 7.35 -4.56
CA ALA A 86 8.45 6.02 -4.98
C ALA A 86 8.68 4.97 -3.88
N ILE A 87 9.85 5.00 -3.21
CA ILE A 87 10.16 4.11 -2.08
C ILE A 87 9.22 4.36 -0.89
N ALA A 88 8.89 5.63 -0.61
CA ALA A 88 7.96 5.97 0.46
C ALA A 88 6.53 5.48 0.15
N VAL A 89 6.07 5.66 -1.09
CA VAL A 89 4.79 5.11 -1.58
C VAL A 89 4.78 3.59 -1.53
N ALA A 90 5.86 2.94 -1.98
CA ALA A 90 6.01 1.49 -1.98
C ALA A 90 5.81 0.93 -0.58
N LYS A 91 6.48 1.51 0.43
CA LYS A 91 6.30 1.14 1.83
C LYS A 91 4.88 1.38 2.31
N ALA A 92 4.33 2.57 2.08
CA ALA A 92 3.00 2.92 2.58
C ALA A 92 1.92 2.00 2.00
N LYS A 93 1.92 1.80 0.67
CA LYS A 93 0.94 0.98 -0.02
C LYS A 93 1.10 -0.50 0.28
N ALA A 94 2.32 -1.04 0.24
CA ALA A 94 2.56 -2.45 0.56
C ALA A 94 2.08 -2.80 1.98
N VAL A 95 2.38 -1.94 2.96
CA VAL A 95 1.99 -2.17 4.35
C VAL A 95 0.49 -1.98 4.59
N GLU A 96 -0.11 -0.88 4.13
CA GLU A 96 -1.54 -0.62 4.33
C GLU A 96 -2.42 -1.65 3.58
N ASP A 97 -2.07 -1.98 2.34
CA ASP A 97 -2.80 -3.01 1.59
C ASP A 97 -2.65 -4.36 2.31
N SER A 98 -1.46 -4.72 2.81
CA SER A 98 -1.28 -5.96 3.58
C SER A 98 -2.12 -6.00 4.86
N ILE A 99 -2.17 -4.90 5.62
CA ILE A 99 -3.04 -4.80 6.80
C ILE A 99 -4.51 -4.98 6.40
N TRP A 100 -4.94 -4.31 5.34
CA TRP A 100 -6.32 -4.38 4.87
C TRP A 100 -6.70 -5.80 4.43
N PHE A 101 -5.89 -6.43 3.58
CA PHE A 101 -6.14 -7.77 3.05
C PHE A 101 -6.10 -8.84 4.14
N VAL A 102 -5.15 -8.76 5.08
CA VAL A 102 -5.07 -9.72 6.19
C VAL A 102 -6.25 -9.57 7.15
N ASN A 103 -6.67 -8.34 7.48
CA ASN A 103 -7.85 -8.12 8.31
C ASN A 103 -9.14 -8.58 7.62
N ARG A 104 -9.26 -8.36 6.31
CA ARG A 104 -10.39 -8.87 5.52
C ARG A 104 -10.40 -10.39 5.51
N LEU A 105 -9.25 -11.02 5.26
CA LEU A 105 -9.12 -12.48 5.27
C LEU A 105 -9.51 -13.08 6.63
N ALA A 106 -9.08 -12.44 7.73
CA ALA A 106 -9.45 -12.86 9.09
C ALA A 106 -10.97 -12.87 9.30
N ASN A 107 -11.68 -11.86 8.78
CA ASN A 107 -13.14 -11.80 8.88
C ASN A 107 -13.83 -12.89 8.05
N GLU A 108 -13.32 -13.21 6.85
CA GLU A 108 -13.93 -14.21 5.96
C GLU A 108 -13.74 -15.64 6.46
N VAL A 109 -12.66 -15.94 7.19
CA VAL A 109 -12.41 -17.30 7.73
C VAL A 109 -12.94 -17.51 9.15
N GLY A 110 -13.52 -16.46 9.75
CA GLY A 110 -14.23 -16.52 11.02
C GLY A 110 -13.36 -17.01 12.18
N SER A 111 -13.88 -17.97 12.95
CA SER A 111 -13.22 -18.47 14.17
C SER A 111 -11.83 -19.07 13.92
N TYR A 112 -11.52 -19.50 12.70
CA TYR A 112 -10.17 -19.96 12.34
C TYR A 112 -9.11 -18.89 12.61
N ALA A 113 -9.43 -17.61 12.38
CA ALA A 113 -8.51 -16.50 12.65
C ALA A 113 -8.21 -16.31 14.14
N LEU A 114 -9.05 -16.85 15.03
CA LEU A 114 -8.86 -16.81 16.48
C LEU A 114 -8.09 -18.02 17.01
N MET A 115 -7.91 -19.07 16.21
CA MET A 115 -7.24 -20.29 16.62
C MET A 115 -5.73 -20.07 16.74
N ALA A 116 -5.16 -20.58 17.83
CA ALA A 116 -3.71 -20.62 18.01
C ALA A 116 -3.06 -21.38 16.84
N GLY A 117 -1.96 -20.84 16.32
CA GLY A 117 -1.24 -21.45 15.20
C GLY A 117 -1.88 -21.25 13.83
N SER A 118 -2.99 -20.51 13.69
CA SER A 118 -3.55 -20.11 12.38
C SER A 118 -2.62 -19.15 11.61
N GLY A 119 -1.82 -18.35 12.32
CA GLY A 119 -0.91 -17.34 11.77
C GLY A 119 -1.40 -15.92 11.96
N PHE A 120 -2.70 -15.72 12.21
CA PHE A 120 -3.29 -14.40 12.51
C PHE A 120 -2.83 -13.85 13.86
N ASP A 121 -2.32 -14.71 14.75
CA ASP A 121 -1.64 -14.36 16.00
C ASP A 121 -0.42 -13.45 15.79
N LYS A 122 0.14 -13.43 14.57
CA LYS A 122 1.33 -12.64 14.22
C LYS A 122 1.01 -11.35 13.46
N ARG A 123 -0.27 -10.96 13.34
CA ARG A 123 -0.69 -9.78 12.56
C ARG A 123 -0.09 -8.46 13.06
N ASP A 124 0.29 -8.40 14.33
CA ASP A 124 0.93 -7.22 14.94
C ASP A 124 2.28 -6.89 14.31
N PHE A 125 2.90 -7.87 13.61
CA PHE A 125 4.04 -7.63 12.74
C PHE A 125 3.77 -6.52 11.72
N LEU A 126 2.60 -6.53 11.07
CA LEU A 126 2.23 -5.51 10.09
C LEU A 126 2.04 -4.14 10.73
N ILE A 127 1.58 -4.10 11.98
CA ILE A 127 1.50 -2.87 12.77
C ILE A 127 2.91 -2.34 13.07
N GLY A 128 3.86 -3.22 13.37
CA GLY A 128 5.29 -2.87 13.45
C GLY A 128 5.80 -2.24 12.14
N CYS A 129 5.53 -2.87 11.00
CA CYS A 129 5.90 -2.34 9.67
C CYS A 129 5.24 -0.98 9.37
N LYS A 130 4.03 -0.74 9.90
CA LYS A 130 3.31 0.53 9.71
C LYS A 130 4.07 1.68 10.36
N PHE A 131 4.59 1.50 11.57
CA PHE A 131 5.27 2.56 12.32
C PHE A 131 6.76 2.66 12.03
N ALA A 132 7.41 1.54 11.72
CA ALA A 132 8.84 1.52 11.44
C ALA A 132 9.19 2.37 10.20
N GLU A 133 10.34 3.06 10.28
CA GLU A 133 10.86 3.94 9.23
C GLU A 133 9.91 5.08 8.81
N GLY A 134 9.04 5.48 9.77
CA GLY A 134 8.04 6.52 9.65
C GLY A 134 6.63 5.94 9.46
N ASP A 135 5.68 6.41 10.26
CA ASP A 135 4.26 6.05 10.12
C ASP A 135 3.78 6.29 8.68
N THR A 136 3.04 5.32 8.13
CA THR A 136 2.55 5.35 6.74
C THR A 136 1.73 6.61 6.43
N ARG A 137 0.90 7.11 7.36
CA ARG A 137 0.09 8.32 7.16
C ARG A 137 0.98 9.55 7.17
N VAL A 138 1.93 9.62 8.10
CA VAL A 138 2.90 10.73 8.18
C VAL A 138 3.76 10.78 6.91
N LEU A 139 4.16 9.62 6.38
CA LEU A 139 4.87 9.54 5.10
C LEU A 139 4.05 10.08 3.93
N MET A 140 2.78 9.68 3.83
CA MET A 140 1.88 10.20 2.79
C MET A 140 1.66 11.71 2.92
N GLN A 141 1.51 12.22 4.14
CA GLN A 141 1.41 13.66 4.39
C GLN A 141 2.69 14.41 4.00
N LYS A 142 3.86 13.80 4.24
CA LYS A 142 5.14 14.38 3.83
C LYS A 142 5.22 14.46 2.30
N ILE A 143 4.88 13.39 1.58
CA ILE A 143 4.87 13.37 0.12
C ILE A 143 3.93 14.47 -0.41
N ALA A 144 2.70 14.52 0.10
CA ALA A 144 1.73 15.55 -0.30
C ALA A 144 2.26 16.98 -0.04
N ARG A 145 2.91 17.22 1.10
CA ARG A 145 3.53 18.51 1.42
C ARG A 145 4.67 18.85 0.45
N ASP A 146 5.54 17.90 0.17
CA ASP A 146 6.71 18.09 -0.70
C ASP A 146 6.28 18.35 -2.16
N ARG A 147 5.16 17.75 -2.60
CA ARG A 147 4.50 18.06 -3.87
C ARG A 147 3.91 19.47 -3.89
N MET A 148 3.12 19.84 -2.88
CA MET A 148 2.52 21.18 -2.80
C MET A 148 3.56 22.31 -2.69
N ARG A 149 4.72 22.05 -2.09
CA ARG A 149 5.83 23.01 -2.01
C ARG A 149 6.36 23.42 -3.38
N GLN A 150 6.18 22.60 -4.42
CA GLN A 150 6.58 22.95 -5.79
C GLN A 150 5.75 24.09 -6.37
N PHE A 151 4.56 24.38 -5.79
CA PHE A 151 3.63 25.43 -6.20
C PHE A 151 3.61 26.65 -5.24
N GLY A 152 4.54 26.69 -4.28
CA GLY A 152 4.67 27.78 -3.29
C GLY A 152 5.22 29.08 -3.89
N ALA A 153 5.21 30.15 -3.07
CA ALA A 153 5.30 31.57 -3.47
C ALA A 153 6.42 32.03 -4.42
N ASN A 154 7.39 31.20 -4.79
CA ASN A 154 8.51 31.58 -5.69
C ASN A 154 8.98 30.47 -6.65
N LYS A 155 8.16 29.44 -6.95
CA LYS A 155 8.54 28.42 -7.95
C LYS A 155 7.36 28.05 -8.84
N VAL A 156 7.63 28.16 -10.15
CA VAL A 156 6.88 27.69 -11.33
C VAL A 156 5.38 27.99 -11.31
N SER A 157 4.90 28.73 -12.31
CA SER A 157 3.47 29.00 -12.42
C SER A 157 2.69 27.69 -12.59
N ALA A 158 1.48 27.61 -12.02
CA ALA A 158 0.61 26.46 -12.17
C ALA A 158 0.35 26.09 -13.65
N ALA A 159 0.44 27.09 -14.56
CA ALA A 159 0.32 26.90 -16.00
C ALA A 159 1.57 26.24 -16.64
N GLU A 160 2.77 26.50 -16.14
CA GLU A 160 4.01 25.86 -16.60
C GLU A 160 4.12 24.40 -16.14
N LEU A 161 3.55 24.08 -14.97
CA LEU A 161 3.47 22.70 -14.45
C LEU A 161 2.30 21.89 -15.01
N ALA A 162 1.21 22.54 -15.44
CA ALA A 162 0.09 21.87 -16.10
C ALA A 162 0.46 21.24 -17.47
N GLY A 163 1.61 21.63 -18.04
CA GLY A 163 2.21 20.97 -19.21
C GLY A 163 2.86 19.61 -18.89
N GLN A 164 3.00 19.24 -17.60
CA GLN A 164 3.44 17.92 -17.17
C GLN A 164 2.22 17.00 -16.94
N VAL A 165 2.30 15.81 -17.53
CA VAL A 165 1.18 14.98 -18.02
C VAL A 165 0.42 14.20 -16.92
N ASP A 166 0.62 14.48 -15.62
CA ASP A 166 0.01 13.68 -14.56
C ASP A 166 -1.22 14.36 -13.89
N ALA A 167 -2.24 13.53 -13.60
CA ALA A 167 -3.49 13.98 -12.97
C ALA A 167 -3.28 14.53 -11.55
N GLU A 168 -2.20 14.12 -10.88
CA GLU A 168 -1.88 14.55 -9.52
C GLU A 168 -1.38 16.01 -9.49
N THR A 169 -0.58 16.40 -10.47
CA THR A 169 -0.04 17.75 -10.69
C THR A 169 -1.17 18.70 -11.04
N ALA A 170 -2.11 18.28 -11.88
CA ALA A 170 -3.34 19.03 -12.15
C ALA A 170 -4.15 19.28 -10.88
N GLN A 171 -4.30 18.25 -10.02
CA GLN A 171 -5.02 18.37 -8.76
C GLN A 171 -4.30 19.27 -7.75
N CYS A 172 -2.96 19.19 -7.68
CA CYS A 172 -2.16 20.06 -6.83
C CYS A 172 -2.24 21.53 -7.29
N ALA A 173 -2.23 21.77 -8.61
CA ALA A 173 -2.39 23.10 -9.19
C ALA A 173 -3.78 23.69 -8.86
N ALA A 174 -4.85 22.90 -9.02
CA ALA A 174 -6.20 23.30 -8.67
C ALA A 174 -6.33 23.64 -7.17
N LEU A 175 -5.74 22.80 -6.30
CA LEU A 175 -5.72 23.05 -4.86
C LEU A 175 -4.93 24.31 -4.50
N ALA A 176 -3.77 24.53 -5.13
CA ALA A 176 -2.96 25.73 -4.90
C ALA A 176 -3.71 27.01 -5.32
N GLN A 177 -4.47 26.96 -6.42
CA GLN A 177 -5.31 28.07 -6.85
C GLN A 177 -6.47 28.33 -5.86
N ALA A 178 -7.15 27.27 -5.42
CA ALA A 178 -8.22 27.37 -4.43
C ALA A 178 -7.72 27.95 -3.09
N LEU A 179 -6.53 27.55 -2.63
CA LEU A 179 -5.93 28.08 -1.40
C LEU A 179 -5.57 29.57 -1.52
N LYS A 180 -5.10 30.03 -2.69
CA LYS A 180 -4.84 31.46 -2.94
C LYS A 180 -6.13 32.29 -2.93
N GLN A 181 -7.23 31.74 -3.46
CA GLN A 181 -8.53 32.42 -3.48
C GLN A 181 -9.20 32.44 -2.10
N GLY A 182 -9.10 31.35 -1.33
CA GLY A 182 -9.64 31.26 0.02
C GLY A 182 -8.87 32.06 1.08
N GLY A 183 -7.57 32.26 0.89
CA GLY A 183 -6.73 33.08 1.79
C GLY A 183 -6.98 34.59 1.72
N GLY A 184 -7.74 35.07 0.72
CA GLY A 184 -8.08 36.50 0.56
C GLY A 184 -9.37 36.95 1.27
N ALA A 185 -10.13 36.03 1.86
CA ALA A 185 -11.41 36.33 2.51
C ALA A 185 -11.32 36.49 4.05
N ALA A 186 -10.10 36.42 4.62
CA ALA A 186 -9.84 36.68 6.03
C ALA A 186 -8.83 37.83 6.15
N ALA A 187 -9.31 39.05 5.89
CA ALA A 187 -8.64 40.30 6.24
C ALA A 187 -9.62 41.16 7.04
#